data_AF-A0A552KVG6-F1
#
_entry.id   AF-A0A552KVG6-F1
#
_cell.length_a   1.000
_cell.length_b   1.000
_cell.length_c   1.000
_cell.angle_alpha   90.00
_cell.angle_beta   90.00
_cell.angle_gamma   90.00
#
_symmetry.space_group_name_H-M   'P 1'
#
loop_
_entity.id
_entity.type
_entity.pdbx_description
1 polymer ?
#
loop_
_entity_poly.entity_id
_entity_poly.type
_entity_poly.pdbx_seq_one_letter_code
_entity_poly.pdbx_strand_id
1 'polypeptide(L)'
;MQNKLCPNILLAKSFDSGHWKGSYGLVGHTADVVNAVTVLLENIGQGIINQFDLKCSWEGFRATARLSAYLHDWGKANDHFQMMVRGKRDIRENPQLIRHELASMLLAWEYREWLQQCPNADFLTALVAAGGHHLKLGWDSRKQSPNDELGEIRNGSGSDRLYLYTEPQYFRGMLKHGVKALGLPKQLKLSVKPSREWTVNEIKSKRQLLGGDSVVVMAA
;
A
#
# COMPACT_ATOMS: atom_id res chain seq x y z
N MET A 1 7.82 -4.01 -33.34
CA MET A 1 8.21 -3.38 -32.05
C MET A 1 6.97 -3.09 -31.21
N GLN A 2 6.59 -3.97 -30.28
CA GLN A 2 5.46 -3.71 -29.37
C GLN A 2 5.93 -2.91 -28.14
N ASN A 3 6.08 -1.59 -28.31
CA ASN A 3 6.16 -0.66 -27.20
C ASN A 3 4.75 -0.10 -26.92
N LYS A 4 3.91 -0.86 -26.23
CA LYS A 4 2.68 -0.32 -25.61
C LYS A 4 2.49 -0.89 -24.21
N LEU A 5 3.28 -0.39 -23.27
CA LEU A 5 2.96 -0.48 -21.84
C LEU A 5 2.60 0.92 -21.34
N CYS A 6 1.30 1.23 -21.34
CA CYS A 6 0.65 2.29 -20.57
C CYS A 6 -0.67 1.77 -19.99
N PRO A 7 -0.69 1.49 -18.68
CA PRO A 7 -0.18 0.24 -18.16
C PRO A 7 -1.08 -0.93 -18.57
N ASN A 8 -0.55 -1.83 -19.42
CA ASN A 8 -1.16 -3.13 -19.70
C ASN A 8 -0.89 -4.17 -18.59
N ILE A 9 -0.34 -3.79 -17.44
CA ILE A 9 -0.19 -4.56 -16.19
C ILE A 9 0.44 -3.58 -15.17
N LEU A 10 -0.01 -3.60 -13.91
CA LEU A 10 0.69 -2.88 -12.83
C LEU A 10 1.86 -3.73 -12.33
N LEU A 11 3.05 -3.14 -12.22
CA LEU A 11 4.25 -3.82 -11.72
C LEU A 11 4.51 -3.48 -10.26
N ALA A 12 5.03 -4.45 -9.51
CA ALA A 12 5.62 -4.24 -8.19
C ALA A 12 7.14 -3.98 -8.24
N LYS A 13 7.80 -4.42 -9.31
CA LYS A 13 9.25 -4.35 -9.52
C LYS A 13 9.59 -4.41 -11.01
N SER A 14 10.75 -3.87 -11.36
CA SER A 14 11.32 -3.98 -12.71
C SER A 14 11.64 -5.43 -13.06
N PHE A 15 11.70 -5.74 -14.35
CA PHE A 15 12.09 -7.05 -14.86
C PHE A 15 12.79 -6.89 -16.21
N ASP A 16 13.69 -7.83 -16.51
CA ASP A 16 14.38 -7.87 -17.79
C ASP A 16 13.52 -8.54 -18.86
N SER A 17 13.67 -8.08 -20.10
CA SER A 17 12.95 -8.66 -21.25
C SER A 17 13.19 -10.17 -21.35
N GLY A 18 12.13 -10.95 -21.49
CA GLY A 18 12.19 -12.42 -21.59
C GLY A 18 12.18 -13.16 -20.24
N HIS A 19 12.27 -12.46 -19.10
CA HIS A 19 12.34 -13.09 -17.77
C HIS A 19 11.10 -12.83 -16.92
N TRP A 20 9.90 -12.90 -17.50
CA TRP A 20 8.66 -12.65 -16.78
C TRP A 20 8.35 -13.74 -15.72
N LYS A 21 7.91 -13.28 -14.55
CA LYS A 21 7.36 -14.05 -13.42
C LYS A 21 6.13 -13.32 -12.91
N GLY A 22 5.11 -14.07 -12.45
CA GLY A 22 3.88 -13.48 -11.92
C GLY A 22 4.13 -12.46 -10.81
N SER A 23 5.15 -12.70 -9.97
CA SER A 23 5.58 -11.82 -8.89
C SER A 23 6.10 -10.45 -9.32
N TYR A 24 6.38 -10.20 -10.61
CA TYR A 24 6.69 -8.83 -11.07
C TYR A 24 5.43 -7.98 -11.19
N GLY A 25 4.27 -8.60 -11.43
CA GLY A 25 2.99 -7.92 -11.38
C GLY A 25 2.60 -7.59 -9.94
N LEU A 26 1.92 -6.46 -9.75
CA LEU A 26 1.49 -6.00 -8.43
C LEU A 26 0.62 -7.04 -7.72
N VAL A 27 -0.37 -7.61 -8.42
CA VAL A 27 -1.26 -8.65 -7.88
C VAL A 27 -0.48 -9.91 -7.50
N GLY A 28 0.46 -10.34 -8.34
CA GLY A 28 1.28 -11.53 -8.08
C GLY A 28 2.19 -11.33 -6.88
N HIS A 29 2.89 -10.19 -6.81
CA HIS A 29 3.71 -9.80 -5.67
C HIS A 29 2.89 -9.78 -4.37
N THR A 30 1.74 -9.11 -4.37
CA THR A 30 0.87 -9.06 -3.20
C THR A 30 0.40 -10.45 -2.79
N ALA A 31 0.02 -11.31 -3.74
CA ALA A 31 -0.37 -12.68 -3.43
C ALA A 31 0.77 -13.50 -2.80
N ASP A 32 1.99 -13.35 -3.32
CA ASP A 32 3.18 -14.01 -2.76
C ASP A 32 3.45 -13.55 -1.32
N VAL A 33 3.36 -12.23 -1.05
CA VAL A 33 3.59 -11.67 0.29
C VAL A 33 2.49 -12.10 1.27
N VAL A 34 1.21 -12.07 0.86
CA VAL A 34 0.10 -12.58 1.69
C VAL A 34 0.29 -14.07 2.01
N ASN A 35 0.75 -14.86 1.03
CA ASN A 35 1.04 -16.28 1.24
C ASN A 35 2.22 -16.48 2.20
N ALA A 36 3.32 -15.75 2.00
CA ALA A 36 4.49 -15.81 2.87
C ALA A 36 4.15 -15.47 4.32
N VAL A 37 3.40 -14.37 4.55
CA VAL A 37 2.92 -14.00 5.89
C VAL A 37 2.03 -15.09 6.47
N THR A 38 1.14 -15.67 5.65
CA THR A 38 0.26 -16.76 6.11
C THR A 38 1.07 -17.96 6.60
N VAL A 39 2.04 -18.43 5.81
CA VAL A 39 2.91 -19.55 6.16
C VAL A 39 3.75 -19.24 7.40
N LEU A 40 4.35 -18.06 7.49
CA LEU A 40 5.14 -17.66 8.65
C LEU A 40 4.29 -17.71 9.93
N LEU A 41 3.11 -17.10 9.90
CA LEU A 41 2.24 -17.06 11.06
C LEU A 41 1.79 -18.46 11.47
N GLU A 42 1.46 -19.35 10.52
CA GLU A 42 1.07 -20.73 10.84
C GLU A 42 2.17 -21.53 11.56
N ASN A 43 3.43 -21.12 11.43
CA ASN A 43 4.57 -21.79 12.08
C ASN A 43 5.03 -21.09 13.37
N ILE A 44 5.03 -19.75 13.41
CA ILE A 44 5.62 -18.99 14.54
C ILE A 44 4.67 -17.98 15.17
N GLY A 45 3.45 -17.83 14.67
CA GLY A 45 2.55 -16.74 15.03
C GLY A 45 2.08 -16.78 16.49
N GLN A 46 1.78 -17.98 17.02
CA GLN A 46 1.45 -18.11 18.46
C GLN A 46 2.67 -17.78 19.34
N GLY A 47 3.88 -18.13 18.88
CA GLY A 47 5.12 -17.75 19.56
C GLY A 47 5.29 -16.23 19.63
N ILE A 48 5.00 -15.51 18.54
CA ILE A 48 5.03 -14.04 18.51
C ILE A 48 4.02 -13.46 19.51
N ILE A 49 2.76 -13.94 19.50
CA ILE A 49 1.73 -13.46 20.44
C ILE A 49 2.20 -13.62 21.89
N ASN A 50 2.73 -14.80 22.24
CA ASN A 50 3.16 -15.09 23.59
C ASN A 50 4.42 -14.30 23.99
N GLN A 51 5.40 -14.20 23.08
CA GLN A 51 6.69 -13.55 23.35
C GLN A 51 6.55 -12.04 23.56
N PHE A 52 5.63 -11.40 22.84
CA PHE A 52 5.36 -9.96 22.96
C PHE A 52 4.16 -9.66 23.88
N ASP A 53 3.60 -10.67 24.55
CA ASP A 53 2.42 -10.58 25.41
C ASP A 53 1.24 -9.82 24.77
N LEU A 54 1.01 -10.06 23.47
CA LEU A 54 0.00 -9.36 22.69
C LEU A 54 -1.41 -9.74 23.18
N LYS A 55 -2.23 -8.74 23.49
CA LYS A 55 -3.62 -8.92 23.94
C LYS A 55 -4.57 -9.03 22.75
N CYS A 56 -4.41 -10.08 21.95
CA CYS A 56 -5.26 -10.35 20.79
C CYS A 56 -5.53 -11.85 20.63
N SER A 57 -6.59 -12.18 19.88
CA SER A 57 -6.83 -13.57 19.47
C SER A 57 -5.87 -13.96 18.33
N TRP A 58 -5.62 -15.26 18.21
CA TRP A 58 -4.87 -15.82 17.09
C TRP A 58 -5.50 -15.44 15.74
N GLU A 59 -6.82 -15.55 15.62
CA GLU A 59 -7.57 -15.21 14.41
C GLU A 59 -7.41 -13.73 14.06
N GLY A 60 -7.48 -12.86 15.08
CA GLY A 60 -7.34 -11.41 14.91
C GLY A 60 -5.94 -11.03 14.49
N PHE A 61 -4.92 -11.59 15.13
CA PHE A 61 -3.52 -11.38 14.76
C PHE A 61 -3.24 -11.82 13.32
N ARG A 62 -3.67 -13.05 12.97
CA ARG A 62 -3.49 -13.60 11.63
C ARG A 62 -4.23 -12.79 10.56
N ALA A 63 -5.48 -12.41 10.81
CA ALA A 63 -6.27 -11.63 9.87
C ALA A 63 -5.68 -10.23 9.65
N THR A 64 -5.28 -9.55 10.73
CA THR A 64 -4.66 -8.23 10.71
C THR A 64 -3.34 -8.23 9.94
N ALA A 65 -2.47 -9.21 10.20
CA ALA A 65 -1.19 -9.32 9.50
C ALA A 65 -1.37 -9.62 8.00
N ARG A 66 -2.34 -10.46 7.64
CA ARG A 66 -2.67 -10.74 6.22
C ARG A 66 -3.27 -9.52 5.52
N LEU A 67 -4.09 -8.74 6.21
CA LEU A 67 -4.61 -7.46 5.69
C LEU A 67 -3.46 -6.47 5.47
N SER A 68 -2.53 -6.34 6.44
CA SER A 68 -1.32 -5.50 6.28
C SER A 68 -0.50 -5.91 5.05
N ALA A 69 -0.21 -7.20 4.91
CA ALA A 69 0.50 -7.77 3.76
C ALA A 69 -0.20 -7.47 2.42
N TYR A 70 -1.53 -7.47 2.42
CA TYR A 70 -2.30 -7.14 1.23
C TYR A 70 -2.22 -5.65 0.85
N LEU A 71 -2.17 -4.76 1.84
CA LEU A 71 -2.19 -3.30 1.66
C LEU A 71 -0.81 -2.70 1.32
N HIS A 72 0.28 -3.32 1.78
CA HIS A 72 1.63 -2.72 1.83
C HIS A 72 2.03 -1.99 0.53
N ASP A 73 1.79 -2.59 -0.63
CA ASP A 73 2.23 -2.08 -1.92
C ASP A 73 1.10 -1.49 -2.80
N TRP A 74 -0.09 -1.26 -2.26
CA TRP A 74 -1.20 -0.63 -3.02
C TRP A 74 -0.81 0.67 -3.71
N GLY A 75 -0.02 1.48 -3.02
CA GLY A 75 0.50 2.74 -3.50
C GLY A 75 1.43 2.63 -4.69
N LYS A 76 1.89 1.43 -5.09
CA LYS A 76 2.60 1.22 -6.37
C LYS A 76 1.70 1.40 -7.58
N ALA A 77 0.38 1.43 -7.40
CA ALA A 77 -0.62 1.70 -8.45
C ALA A 77 -0.72 3.20 -8.81
N ASN A 78 0.42 3.87 -8.97
CA ASN A 78 0.51 5.27 -9.39
C ASN A 78 1.48 5.46 -10.56
N ASP A 79 1.32 6.54 -11.31
CA ASP A 79 2.12 6.84 -12.49
C ASP A 79 3.61 7.06 -12.18
N HIS A 80 3.96 7.78 -11.11
CA HIS A 80 5.37 8.00 -10.73
C HIS A 80 6.09 6.68 -10.45
N PHE A 81 5.49 5.77 -9.70
CA PHE A 81 6.04 4.45 -9.42
C PHE A 81 6.11 3.60 -10.68
N GLN A 82 5.02 3.53 -11.46
CA GLN A 82 4.97 2.72 -12.67
C GLN A 82 5.95 3.18 -13.76
N MET A 83 6.20 4.49 -13.86
CA MET A 83 7.24 5.05 -14.73
C MET A 83 8.65 4.70 -14.23
N MET A 84 8.88 4.79 -12.91
CA MET A 84 10.16 4.46 -12.30
C MET A 84 10.55 2.99 -12.54
N VAL A 85 9.66 2.03 -12.26
CA VAL A 85 9.93 0.59 -12.46
C VAL A 85 10.02 0.18 -13.94
N ARG A 86 9.76 1.12 -14.85
CA ARG A 86 9.92 0.93 -16.30
C ARG A 86 11.10 1.70 -16.88
N GLY A 87 11.90 2.34 -16.03
CA GLY A 87 13.03 3.18 -16.49
C GLY A 87 12.60 4.41 -17.27
N LYS A 88 11.34 4.85 -17.15
CA LYS A 88 10.80 6.07 -17.80
C LYS A 88 10.90 7.31 -16.91
N ARG A 89 11.41 7.16 -15.70
CA ARG A 89 11.58 8.23 -14.71
C ARG A 89 12.83 7.98 -13.89
N ASP A 90 13.81 8.88 -13.98
CA ASP A 90 14.97 8.88 -13.10
C ASP A 90 14.58 9.54 -11.76
N ILE A 91 14.70 8.78 -10.67
CA ILE A 91 14.37 9.25 -9.32
C ILE A 91 15.39 10.23 -8.74
N ARG A 92 16.59 10.33 -9.33
CA ARG A 92 17.63 11.29 -8.93
C ARG A 92 17.30 12.70 -9.39
N GLU A 93 16.70 12.81 -10.57
CA GLU A 93 16.28 14.09 -11.16
C GLU A 93 14.83 14.42 -10.82
N ASN A 94 13.95 13.42 -10.91
CA ASN A 94 12.50 13.56 -10.74
C ASN A 94 12.00 12.54 -9.71
N PRO A 95 12.25 12.74 -8.39
CA PRO A 95 11.80 11.83 -7.34
C PRO A 95 10.27 11.62 -7.39
N GLN A 96 9.78 10.50 -6.86
CA GLN A 96 8.33 10.32 -6.68
C GLN A 96 7.77 11.42 -5.76
N LEU A 97 6.56 11.91 -6.02
CA LEU A 97 5.96 13.03 -5.28
C LEU A 97 5.76 12.66 -3.81
N ILE A 98 5.24 11.45 -3.59
CA ILE A 98 5.24 10.77 -2.30
C ILE A 98 5.79 9.37 -2.53
N ARG A 99 6.25 8.73 -1.47
CA ARG A 99 6.64 7.33 -1.56
C ARG A 99 5.41 6.43 -1.61
N HIS A 100 5.59 5.23 -2.15
CA HIS A 100 4.51 4.27 -2.33
C HIS A 100 3.89 3.81 -1.00
N GLU A 101 4.62 3.82 0.12
CA GLU A 101 4.11 3.42 1.43
C GLU A 101 3.02 4.40 1.91
N LEU A 102 3.28 5.71 1.83
CA LEU A 102 2.27 6.72 2.11
C LEU A 102 1.11 6.62 1.11
N ALA A 103 1.41 6.43 -0.18
CA ALA A 103 0.36 6.26 -1.19
C ALA A 103 -0.52 5.02 -0.91
N SER A 104 0.05 3.92 -0.39
CA SER A 104 -0.70 2.74 0.04
C SER A 104 -1.66 3.08 1.17
N MET A 105 -1.19 3.80 2.19
CA MET A 105 -2.03 4.20 3.32
C MET A 105 -3.19 5.10 2.89
N LEU A 106 -2.90 6.14 2.09
CA LEU A 106 -3.93 7.07 1.61
C LEU A 106 -4.93 6.36 0.70
N LEU A 107 -4.46 5.46 -0.17
CA LEU A 107 -5.35 4.70 -1.05
C LEU A 107 -6.22 3.73 -0.25
N ALA A 108 -5.64 2.99 0.69
CA ALA A 108 -6.40 2.11 1.57
C ALA A 108 -7.44 2.89 2.40
N TRP A 109 -7.13 4.11 2.84
CA TRP A 109 -8.09 4.96 3.55
C TRP A 109 -9.31 5.33 2.68
N GLU A 110 -9.14 5.55 1.38
CA GLU A 110 -10.28 5.77 0.47
C GLU A 110 -11.17 4.52 0.32
N TYR A 111 -10.61 3.33 0.53
CA TYR A 111 -11.31 2.05 0.48
C TYR A 111 -11.71 1.53 1.88
N ARG A 112 -11.56 2.33 2.94
CA ARG A 112 -11.71 1.89 4.34
C ARG A 112 -13.05 1.22 4.63
N GLU A 113 -14.15 1.75 4.08
CA GLU A 113 -15.50 1.18 4.30
C GLU A 113 -15.60 -0.26 3.83
N TRP A 114 -14.86 -0.63 2.78
CA TRP A 114 -14.78 -2.00 2.30
C TRP A 114 -13.74 -2.81 3.08
N LEU A 115 -12.56 -2.24 3.35
CA LEU A 115 -11.45 -2.93 4.02
C LEU A 115 -11.73 -3.24 5.50
N GLN A 116 -12.49 -2.39 6.19
CA GLN A 116 -12.95 -2.61 7.57
C GLN A 116 -13.92 -3.80 7.69
N GLN A 117 -14.45 -4.30 6.58
CA GLN A 117 -15.28 -5.52 6.56
C GLN A 117 -14.43 -6.80 6.44
N CYS A 118 -13.10 -6.71 6.51
CA CYS A 118 -12.23 -7.89 6.57
C CYS A 118 -12.47 -8.65 7.88
N PRO A 119 -12.92 -9.92 7.84
CA PRO A 119 -13.28 -10.66 9.05
C PRO A 119 -12.10 -10.76 10.04
N ASN A 120 -12.38 -10.45 11.30
CA ASN A 120 -11.44 -10.49 12.44
C ASN A 120 -10.22 -9.53 12.36
N ALA A 121 -10.02 -8.81 11.26
CA ALA A 121 -8.86 -7.94 11.10
C ALA A 121 -9.08 -6.57 11.75
N ASP A 122 -8.06 -6.05 12.42
CA ASP A 122 -7.99 -4.65 12.83
C ASP A 122 -7.46 -3.82 11.64
N PHE A 123 -8.33 -3.00 11.06
CA PHE A 123 -7.98 -2.20 9.88
C PHE A 123 -6.89 -1.15 10.18
N LEU A 124 -6.95 -0.46 11.33
CA LEU A 124 -6.02 0.62 11.64
C LEU A 124 -4.62 0.06 11.90
N THR A 125 -4.52 -1.02 12.67
CA THR A 125 -3.27 -1.74 12.91
C THR A 125 -2.68 -2.26 11.60
N ALA A 126 -3.52 -2.87 10.74
CA ALA A 126 -3.07 -3.33 9.43
C ALA A 126 -2.56 -2.19 8.55
N LEU A 127 -3.24 -1.04 8.56
CA LEU A 127 -2.88 0.15 7.79
C LEU A 127 -1.54 0.74 8.22
N VAL A 128 -1.31 0.89 9.53
CA VAL A 128 -0.06 1.42 10.08
C VAL A 128 1.09 0.44 9.84
N ALA A 129 0.87 -0.86 10.09
CA ALA A 129 1.87 -1.89 9.81
C ALA A 129 2.26 -1.95 8.33
N ALA A 130 1.28 -1.80 7.43
CA ALA A 130 1.52 -1.71 5.99
C ALA A 130 2.34 -0.46 5.65
N GLY A 131 1.99 0.71 6.18
CA GLY A 131 2.75 1.95 5.93
C GLY A 131 4.20 1.90 6.42
N GLY A 132 4.47 1.13 7.48
CA GLY A 132 5.80 0.95 8.07
C GLY A 132 6.71 -0.05 7.34
N HIS A 133 6.27 -0.69 6.26
CA HIS A 133 6.98 -1.85 5.67
C HIS A 133 8.37 -1.51 5.10
N HIS A 134 8.61 -0.24 4.76
CA HIS A 134 9.95 0.30 4.61
C HIS A 134 10.12 1.38 5.66
N LEU A 135 11.00 1.13 6.65
CA LEU A 135 11.29 1.90 7.88
C LEU A 135 11.69 3.38 7.69
N LYS A 136 10.95 4.11 6.87
CA LYS A 136 11.17 5.49 6.43
C LYS A 136 9.85 6.27 6.37
N LEU A 137 8.78 5.70 6.94
CA LEU A 137 7.58 6.45 7.28
C LEU A 137 7.96 7.36 8.46
N GLY A 138 7.78 8.68 8.33
CA GLY A 138 8.26 9.65 9.33
C GLY A 138 9.75 10.01 9.21
N TRP A 139 10.39 9.80 8.05
CA TRP A 139 11.77 10.26 7.81
C TRP A 139 11.79 11.52 6.93
N ASP A 140 12.45 12.59 7.41
CA ASP A 140 12.75 13.79 6.63
C ASP A 140 14.07 13.60 5.87
N SER A 141 14.00 13.54 4.55
CA SER A 141 15.19 13.33 3.73
C SER A 141 16.12 14.55 3.70
N ARG A 142 15.59 15.76 3.91
CA ARG A 142 16.34 17.02 3.91
C ARG A 142 17.09 17.21 5.22
N LYS A 143 16.44 16.94 6.34
CA LYS A 143 17.05 17.03 7.68
C LYS A 143 17.83 15.79 8.08
N GLN A 144 17.65 14.68 7.35
CA GLN A 144 18.18 13.36 7.69
C GLN A 144 17.82 12.96 9.13
N SER A 145 16.57 13.20 9.51
CA SER A 145 16.06 12.95 10.87
C SER A 145 14.63 12.42 10.81
N PRO A 146 14.16 11.74 11.86
CA PRO A 146 12.73 11.49 12.04
C PRO A 146 11.92 12.81 12.10
N ASN A 147 10.64 12.74 11.74
CA ASN A 147 9.65 13.79 11.92
C ASN A 147 8.27 13.20 12.25
N ASP A 148 7.37 14.01 12.78
CA ASP A 148 6.00 13.59 13.16
C ASP A 148 5.04 13.56 11.96
N GLU A 149 5.59 13.60 10.74
CA GLU A 149 4.83 13.68 9.51
C GLU A 149 4.62 12.28 8.91
N LEU A 150 3.36 11.96 8.57
CA LEU A 150 3.04 10.72 7.85
C LEU A 150 3.55 10.82 6.40
N GLY A 151 4.83 10.49 6.21
CA GLY A 151 5.55 10.49 4.95
C GLY A 151 5.83 11.89 4.37
N GLU A 152 6.93 12.00 3.64
CA GLU A 152 7.37 13.25 3.00
C GLU A 152 6.65 13.52 1.67
N ILE A 153 6.22 14.76 1.44
CA ILE A 153 5.87 15.27 0.10
C ILE A 153 7.11 15.94 -0.48
N ARG A 154 7.62 15.39 -1.58
CA ARG A 154 8.90 15.79 -2.17
C ARG A 154 8.74 16.86 -3.23
N ASN A 155 9.60 17.87 -3.17
CA ASN A 155 9.78 18.84 -4.24
C ASN A 155 10.59 18.22 -5.39
N GLY A 156 10.55 18.86 -6.57
CA GLY A 156 11.36 18.43 -7.73
C GLY A 156 10.83 17.18 -8.43
N SER A 157 9.63 16.71 -8.11
CA SER A 157 9.02 15.56 -8.80
C SER A 157 8.63 15.85 -10.27
N GLY A 158 8.77 17.09 -10.74
CA GLY A 158 8.31 17.49 -12.07
C GLY A 158 6.78 17.41 -12.25
N SER A 159 6.00 17.29 -11.16
CA SER A 159 4.53 17.25 -11.19
C SER A 159 3.93 17.80 -9.89
N ASP A 160 2.77 18.47 -9.99
CA ASP A 160 1.97 18.95 -8.87
C ASP A 160 0.91 17.93 -8.41
N ARG A 161 0.87 16.76 -9.06
CA ARG A 161 -0.12 15.71 -8.82
C ARG A 161 0.43 14.31 -9.04
N LEU A 162 -0.35 13.33 -8.62
CA LEU A 162 -0.10 11.90 -8.78
C LEU A 162 -1.33 11.27 -9.47
N TYR A 163 -1.13 10.50 -10.54
CA TYR A 163 -2.23 9.78 -11.19
C TYR A 163 -2.31 8.35 -10.68
N LEU A 164 -3.53 7.90 -10.39
CA LEU A 164 -3.80 6.61 -9.77
C LEU A 164 -4.42 5.64 -10.77
N TYR A 165 -3.89 4.42 -10.81
CA TYR A 165 -4.41 3.36 -11.65
C TYR A 165 -5.44 2.50 -10.89
N THR A 166 -6.49 3.13 -10.35
CA THR A 166 -7.56 2.49 -9.56
C THR A 166 -8.71 1.93 -10.41
N GLU A 167 -8.91 2.46 -11.61
CA GLU A 167 -9.97 2.01 -12.54
C GLU A 167 -9.59 0.87 -13.52
N PRO A 168 -8.34 0.78 -14.04
CA PRO A 168 -7.98 -0.23 -15.03
C PRO A 168 -8.19 -1.67 -14.56
N GLN A 169 -8.29 -2.61 -15.50
CA GLN A 169 -8.50 -4.04 -15.25
C GLN A 169 -7.51 -4.68 -14.26
N TYR A 170 -6.35 -4.05 -14.04
CA TYR A 170 -5.28 -4.57 -13.19
C TYR A 170 -5.49 -4.28 -11.70
N PHE A 171 -6.08 -3.13 -11.32
CA PHE A 171 -6.44 -2.92 -9.92
C PHE A 171 -7.65 -3.76 -9.51
N ARG A 172 -8.54 -4.09 -10.47
CA ARG A 172 -9.58 -5.11 -10.24
C ARG A 172 -9.00 -6.47 -9.84
N GLY A 173 -7.79 -6.81 -10.30
CA GLY A 173 -7.08 -8.01 -9.86
C GLY A 173 -6.75 -7.97 -8.36
N MET A 174 -6.33 -6.82 -7.84
CA MET A 174 -6.11 -6.61 -6.40
C MET A 174 -7.42 -6.83 -5.63
N LEU A 175 -8.50 -6.14 -6.03
CA LEU A 175 -9.80 -6.26 -5.37
C LEU A 175 -10.32 -7.71 -5.35
N LYS A 176 -10.23 -8.42 -6.48
CA LYS A 176 -10.58 -9.84 -6.57
C LYS A 176 -9.72 -10.72 -5.64
N HIS A 177 -8.43 -10.41 -5.53
CA HIS A 177 -7.55 -11.10 -4.60
C HIS A 177 -7.94 -10.86 -3.14
N GLY A 178 -8.29 -9.62 -2.76
CA GLY A 178 -8.80 -9.31 -1.43
C GLY A 178 -10.05 -10.11 -1.05
N VAL A 179 -11.00 -10.23 -1.97
CA VAL A 179 -12.19 -11.10 -1.79
C VAL A 179 -11.78 -12.55 -1.56
N LYS A 180 -10.93 -13.10 -2.44
CA LYS A 180 -10.55 -14.52 -2.40
C LYS A 180 -9.69 -14.88 -1.19
N ALA A 181 -8.69 -14.06 -0.89
CA ALA A 181 -7.66 -14.37 0.09
C ALA A 181 -8.05 -13.92 1.51
N LEU A 182 -8.71 -12.76 1.64
CA LEU A 182 -9.03 -12.16 2.93
C LEU A 182 -10.51 -12.31 3.31
N GLY A 183 -11.38 -12.77 2.41
CA GLY A 183 -12.81 -12.89 2.69
C GLY A 183 -13.55 -11.55 2.65
N LEU A 184 -12.98 -10.55 1.98
CA LEU A 184 -13.64 -9.25 1.79
C LEU A 184 -14.94 -9.39 0.96
N PRO A 185 -15.92 -8.47 1.14
CA PRO A 185 -17.17 -8.51 0.39
C PRO A 185 -16.95 -8.48 -1.14
N LYS A 186 -17.67 -9.35 -1.87
CA LYS A 186 -17.63 -9.38 -3.35
C LYS A 186 -18.04 -8.06 -3.98
N GLN A 187 -18.98 -7.35 -3.36
CA GLN A 187 -19.46 -6.07 -3.84
C GLN A 187 -18.67 -4.94 -3.17
N LEU A 188 -17.95 -4.15 -3.97
CA LEU A 188 -17.28 -2.95 -3.49
C LEU A 188 -18.33 -1.84 -3.34
N LYS A 189 -18.73 -1.57 -2.10
CA LYS A 189 -19.60 -0.44 -1.74
C LYS A 189 -18.75 0.59 -1.02
N LEU A 190 -18.67 1.79 -1.60
CA LEU A 190 -18.01 2.96 -1.02
C LEU A 190 -18.97 4.15 -1.15
N SER A 191 -19.09 4.94 -0.09
CA SER A 191 -19.89 6.17 -0.06
C SER A 191 -19.33 7.24 -1.01
N VAL A 192 -18.01 7.24 -1.19
CA VAL A 192 -17.27 8.14 -2.07
C VAL A 192 -16.50 7.32 -3.09
N LYS A 193 -16.56 7.72 -4.36
CA LYS A 193 -15.78 7.09 -5.42
C LYS A 193 -14.29 7.34 -5.16
N PRO A 194 -13.42 6.31 -5.25
CA PRO A 194 -11.97 6.49 -5.14
C PRO A 194 -11.45 7.50 -6.15
N SER A 195 -10.45 8.28 -5.72
CA SER A 195 -9.81 9.29 -6.54
C SER A 195 -9.07 8.63 -7.71
N ARG A 196 -8.93 9.39 -8.80
CA ARG A 196 -8.12 9.00 -9.98
C ARG A 196 -6.82 9.77 -10.07
N GLU A 197 -6.74 10.86 -9.34
CA GLU A 197 -5.56 11.68 -9.18
C GLU A 197 -5.59 12.31 -7.80
N TRP A 198 -4.41 12.69 -7.31
CA TRP A 198 -4.26 13.54 -6.13
C TRP A 198 -3.29 14.67 -6.44
N THR A 199 -3.75 15.90 -6.31
CA THR A 199 -2.89 17.09 -6.22
C THR A 199 -2.12 17.10 -4.90
N VAL A 200 -1.04 17.88 -4.83
CA VAL A 200 -0.30 18.11 -3.58
C VAL A 200 -1.22 18.55 -2.44
N ASN A 201 -2.19 19.41 -2.71
CA ASN A 201 -3.13 19.89 -1.69
C ASN A 201 -4.03 18.76 -1.18
N GLU A 202 -4.55 17.91 -2.07
CA GLU A 202 -5.34 16.74 -1.66
C GLU A 202 -4.50 15.74 -0.86
N ILE A 203 -3.24 15.52 -1.23
CA ILE A 203 -2.32 14.68 -0.45
C ILE A 203 -2.17 15.26 0.97
N LYS A 204 -1.96 16.57 1.11
CA LYS A 204 -1.87 17.23 2.44
C LYS A 204 -3.15 17.04 3.24
N SER A 205 -4.31 17.30 2.65
CA SER A 205 -5.61 17.12 3.33
C SER A 205 -5.85 15.68 3.75
N LYS A 206 -5.53 14.70 2.88
CA LYS A 206 -5.68 13.27 3.20
C LYS A 206 -4.72 12.82 4.32
N ARG A 207 -3.48 13.34 4.35
CA ARG A 207 -2.55 13.11 5.47
C ARG A 207 -3.09 13.65 6.79
N GLN A 208 -3.68 14.84 6.77
CA GLN A 208 -4.28 15.45 7.96
C GLN A 208 -5.49 14.64 8.44
N LEU A 209 -6.37 14.19 7.54
CA LEU A 209 -7.50 13.32 7.92
C LEU A 209 -7.00 12.01 8.53
N LEU A 210 -6.01 11.37 7.91
CA LEU A 210 -5.44 10.12 8.42
C LEU A 210 -4.75 10.31 9.78
N GLY A 211 -4.06 11.43 9.99
CA GLY A 211 -3.42 11.75 11.27
C GLY A 211 -4.40 12.21 12.35
N GLY A 212 -5.42 12.98 11.98
CA GLY A 212 -6.39 13.60 12.88
C GLY A 212 -7.51 12.67 13.33
N ASP A 213 -7.93 11.71 12.49
CA ASP A 213 -9.06 10.84 12.81
C ASP A 213 -8.67 9.58 13.60
N SER A 214 -7.41 9.10 13.60
CA SER A 214 -7.14 7.75 14.14
C SER A 214 -5.69 7.35 14.50
N VAL A 215 -4.65 8.18 14.37
CA VAL A 215 -3.25 7.66 14.51
C VAL A 215 -2.48 8.21 15.73
N VAL A 216 -2.90 9.32 16.34
CA VAL A 216 -2.19 9.90 17.51
C VAL A 216 -2.38 9.09 18.81
N VAL A 217 -3.29 8.11 18.86
CA VAL A 217 -3.61 7.37 20.09
C VAL A 217 -2.82 6.04 20.24
N MET A 218 -2.06 5.60 19.24
CA MET A 218 -1.33 4.30 19.31
C MET A 218 0.21 4.41 19.30
N ALA A 219 0.76 5.62 19.46
CA ALA A 219 2.21 5.86 19.54
C ALA A 219 2.70 6.27 20.95
N ALA A 220 1.94 5.96 22.00
CA ALA A 220 2.33 6.15 23.40
C ALA A 220 2.18 4.87 24.20
#